data_AF-A0AAD1WRM7-F1
#
_entry.id   AF-A0AAD1WRM7-F1
#
_cell.length_a   1.000
_cell.length_b   1.000
_cell.length_c   1.000
_cell.angle_alpha   90.00
_cell.angle_beta   90.00
_cell.angle_gamma   90.00
#
_symmetry.space_group_name_H-M   'P 1'
#
loop_
_entity.id
_entity.type
_entity.pdbx_description
1 polymer ?
#
loop_
_entity_poly.entity_id
_entity_poly.type
_entity_poly.pdbx_seq_one_letter_code
_entity_poly.pdbx_strand_id
1 'polypeptide(L)'
;MMGQQLSNQTQSVMNKLPEKVLKHAALVRESGFLTYEEFLGRVAELNDVTAKLASGQDKHLLFEVQPGSDSSALWKVVVRVLCTKINKVTGIVEVSRIMNLYQFIQLYKDITSHATGAFSQDSCGAAAEDNAESFSSVSSCQASILMGKVKQLTDDEECCICMDGRADVILPCAHSFCQKCIDKWSDRNRNCPICRLQVTGMNDSWVVSDAPTDEDVASYILNLADEVGQPHDTFL
;
A
#
# COMPACT_ATOMS: atom_id res chain seq x y z
N MET A 1 7.45 29.50 -34.81
CA MET A 1 7.88 28.09 -34.65
C MET A 1 8.33 27.86 -33.21
N MET A 2 7.43 27.50 -32.29
CA MET A 2 7.74 27.28 -30.86
C MET A 2 6.82 26.18 -30.24
N GLY A 3 6.35 25.22 -31.04
CA GLY A 3 5.29 24.28 -30.63
C GLY A 3 5.69 22.82 -30.51
N GLN A 4 6.95 22.44 -30.77
CA GLN A 4 7.34 21.02 -30.89
C GLN A 4 8.31 20.51 -29.81
N GLN A 5 8.75 21.33 -28.85
CA GLN A 5 9.69 20.86 -27.82
C GLN A 5 9.05 20.37 -26.51
N LEU A 6 7.77 20.68 -26.23
CA LEU A 6 7.10 20.21 -25.01
C LEU A 6 6.56 18.78 -25.12
N SER A 7 6.26 18.29 -26.33
CA SER A 7 5.68 16.95 -26.54
C SER A 7 6.68 15.81 -26.34
N ASN A 8 7.98 16.05 -26.56
CA ASN A 8 8.99 14.99 -26.45
C ASN A 8 9.47 14.78 -25.01
N GLN A 9 9.26 15.76 -24.13
CA GLN A 9 9.66 15.69 -22.72
C GLN A 9 8.63 14.93 -21.88
N THR A 10 7.33 15.12 -22.14
CA THR A 10 6.25 14.36 -21.50
C THR A 10 6.25 12.87 -21.88
N GLN A 11 6.57 12.55 -23.14
CA GLN A 11 6.66 11.15 -23.60
C GLN A 11 7.90 10.41 -23.04
N SER A 12 8.95 11.15 -22.67
CA SER A 12 10.16 10.58 -22.04
C SER A 12 9.95 10.25 -20.55
N VAL A 13 9.12 11.04 -19.84
CA VAL A 13 8.83 10.84 -18.40
C VAL A 13 7.95 9.60 -18.19
N MET A 14 6.99 9.33 -19.09
CA MET A 14 6.14 8.14 -19.00
C MET A 14 6.87 6.82 -19.21
N ASN A 15 7.96 6.82 -20.01
CA ASN A 15 8.74 5.62 -20.33
C ASN A 15 9.80 5.25 -19.28
N LYS A 16 9.85 5.96 -18.15
CA LYS A 16 10.73 5.63 -17.01
C LYS A 16 9.98 5.56 -15.69
N LEU A 17 8.67 5.34 -15.72
CA LEU A 17 7.95 5.08 -14.50
C LEU A 17 8.34 3.67 -14.03
N PRO A 18 8.90 3.50 -12.82
CA PRO A 18 9.28 2.18 -12.32
C PRO A 18 8.11 1.22 -12.46
N GLU A 19 8.35 -0.03 -12.88
CA GLU A 19 7.30 -1.03 -13.09
C GLU A 19 6.34 -1.15 -11.87
N LYS A 20 6.90 -0.96 -10.66
CA LYS A 20 6.15 -0.81 -9.41
C LYS A 20 5.14 0.34 -9.45
N VAL A 21 5.53 1.53 -9.87
CA VAL A 21 4.65 2.70 -9.93
C VAL A 21 3.54 2.53 -10.98
N LEU A 22 3.81 1.83 -12.09
CA LEU A 22 2.77 1.50 -13.08
C LEU A 22 1.77 0.46 -12.55
N LYS A 23 2.25 -0.58 -11.87
CA LYS A 23 1.42 -1.54 -11.13
C LYS A 23 0.62 -0.85 -10.02
N HIS A 24 1.22 0.14 -9.36
CA HIS A 24 0.57 0.97 -8.35
C HIS A 24 -0.59 1.77 -8.96
N ALA A 25 -0.35 2.52 -10.04
CA ALA A 25 -1.36 3.31 -10.72
C ALA A 25 -2.53 2.47 -11.27
N ALA A 26 -2.26 1.26 -11.77
CA ALA A 26 -3.29 0.36 -12.29
C ALA A 26 -4.24 -0.11 -11.19
N LEU A 27 -3.73 -0.57 -10.04
CA LEU A 27 -4.62 -1.00 -8.95
C LEU A 27 -5.28 0.20 -8.25
N VAL A 28 -4.65 1.37 -8.20
CA VAL A 28 -5.29 2.61 -7.71
C VAL A 28 -6.53 2.92 -8.56
N ARG A 29 -6.42 2.88 -9.89
CA ARG A 29 -7.55 3.08 -10.80
C ARG A 29 -8.64 2.01 -10.62
N GLU A 30 -8.24 0.75 -10.46
CA GLU A 30 -9.17 -0.36 -10.28
C GLU A 30 -9.88 -0.33 -8.91
N SER A 31 -9.17 0.13 -7.87
CA SER A 31 -9.75 0.39 -6.53
C SER A 31 -10.66 1.62 -6.51
N GLY A 32 -10.56 2.50 -7.52
CA GLY A 32 -11.42 3.69 -7.65
C GLY A 32 -12.91 3.35 -7.67
N PHE A 33 -13.29 2.22 -8.27
CA PHE A 33 -14.68 1.77 -8.35
C PHE A 33 -15.10 0.81 -7.23
N LEU A 34 -14.17 0.41 -6.35
CA LEU A 34 -14.43 -0.54 -5.29
C LEU A 34 -15.44 0.02 -4.28
N THR A 35 -16.56 -0.66 -4.06
CA THR A 35 -17.48 -0.33 -2.97
C THR A 35 -16.95 -0.85 -1.64
N TYR A 36 -17.42 -0.28 -0.53
CA TYR A 36 -17.01 -0.74 0.80
C TYR A 36 -17.49 -2.16 1.08
N GLU A 37 -18.69 -2.53 0.61
CA GLU A 37 -19.23 -3.89 0.70
C GLU A 37 -18.36 -4.91 -0.03
N GLU A 38 -17.96 -4.62 -1.27
CA GLU A 38 -17.04 -5.47 -2.02
C GLU A 38 -15.67 -5.58 -1.34
N PHE A 39 -15.18 -4.49 -0.74
CA PHE A 39 -13.93 -4.51 0.03
C PHE A 39 -14.04 -5.45 1.24
N LEU A 40 -15.09 -5.34 2.05
CA LEU A 40 -15.32 -6.26 3.17
C LEU A 40 -15.49 -7.71 2.70
N GLY A 41 -16.18 -7.92 1.58
CA GLY A 41 -16.29 -9.23 0.93
C GLY A 41 -14.91 -9.84 0.61
N ARG A 42 -13.99 -9.04 0.08
CA ARG A 42 -12.61 -9.49 -0.19
C ARG A 42 -11.82 -9.80 1.09
N VAL A 43 -12.02 -9.04 2.18
CA VAL A 43 -11.40 -9.35 3.48
C VAL A 43 -11.89 -10.70 4.00
N ALA A 44 -13.20 -10.96 3.94
CA ALA A 44 -13.79 -12.23 4.35
C ALA A 44 -13.31 -13.40 3.49
N GLU A 45 -13.32 -13.25 2.15
CA GLU A 45 -12.83 -14.28 1.24
C GLU A 45 -11.34 -14.59 1.48
N LEU A 46 -10.51 -13.57 1.73
CA LEU A 46 -9.09 -13.79 2.01
C LEU A 46 -8.87 -14.58 3.31
N ASN A 47 -9.65 -14.30 4.35
CA ASN A 47 -9.65 -15.10 5.57
C ASN A 47 -10.02 -16.56 5.28
N ASP A 48 -11.07 -16.82 4.50
CA ASP A 48 -11.49 -18.18 4.15
C ASP A 48 -10.42 -18.93 3.35
N VAL A 49 -9.84 -18.28 2.33
CA VAL A 49 -8.78 -18.87 1.50
C VAL A 49 -7.55 -19.18 2.35
N THR A 50 -7.08 -18.23 3.16
CA THR A 50 -5.89 -18.44 3.99
C THR A 50 -6.11 -19.44 5.13
N ALA A 51 -7.34 -19.55 5.66
CA ALA A 51 -7.72 -20.60 6.60
C ALA A 51 -7.69 -22.00 5.96
N LYS A 52 -8.23 -22.15 4.74
CA LYS A 52 -8.18 -23.41 3.97
C LYS A 52 -6.74 -23.81 3.68
N LEU A 53 -5.91 -22.86 3.25
CA LEU A 53 -4.46 -23.05 3.02
C LEU A 53 -3.71 -23.44 4.31
N ALA A 54 -4.14 -22.93 5.46
CA ALA A 54 -3.60 -23.28 6.77
C ALA A 54 -4.30 -24.48 7.44
N SER A 55 -5.09 -25.27 6.69
CA SER A 55 -5.74 -26.47 7.22
C SER A 55 -4.69 -27.48 7.70
N GLY A 56 -4.91 -28.06 8.88
CA GLY A 56 -3.95 -28.97 9.53
C GLY A 56 -2.71 -28.29 10.13
N GLN A 57 -2.60 -26.96 10.08
CA GLN A 57 -1.50 -26.22 10.72
C GLN A 57 -1.97 -25.52 12.00
N ASP A 58 -1.05 -25.40 12.96
CA ASP A 58 -1.27 -24.71 14.25
C ASP A 58 -1.26 -23.19 14.13
N LYS A 59 -0.96 -22.64 12.94
CA LYS A 59 -0.85 -21.19 12.71
C LYS A 59 -1.79 -20.78 11.58
N HIS A 60 -2.41 -19.62 11.71
CA HIS A 60 -3.22 -19.02 10.65
C HIS A 60 -3.01 -17.52 10.59
N LEU A 61 -3.44 -16.93 9.49
CA LEU A 61 -3.54 -15.49 9.32
C LEU A 61 -4.98 -15.05 9.55
N LEU A 62 -5.13 -13.88 10.13
CA LEU A 62 -6.40 -13.18 10.31
C LEU A 62 -6.26 -11.77 9.74
N PHE A 63 -7.21 -11.39 8.90
CA PHE A 63 -7.31 -10.08 8.28
C PHE A 63 -8.52 -9.33 8.83
N GLU A 64 -8.29 -8.13 9.36
CA GLU A 64 -9.32 -7.29 9.96
C GLU A 64 -9.14 -5.84 9.55
N VAL A 65 -10.23 -5.09 9.44
CA VAL A 65 -10.15 -3.64 9.25
C VAL A 65 -9.81 -3.00 10.59
N GLN A 66 -8.80 -2.13 10.60
CA GLN A 66 -8.43 -1.41 11.81
C GLN A 66 -9.58 -0.48 12.21
N PRO A 67 -10.13 -0.60 13.44
CA PRO A 67 -11.24 0.24 13.88
C PRO A 67 -10.93 1.73 13.75
N GLY A 68 -11.89 2.49 13.21
CA GLY A 68 -11.75 3.93 13.00
C GLY A 68 -10.99 4.32 11.73
N SER A 69 -10.40 3.36 11.00
CA SER A 69 -9.68 3.65 9.75
C SER A 69 -10.61 3.76 8.53
N ASP A 70 -11.87 3.35 8.65
CA ASP A 70 -12.85 3.24 7.57
C ASP A 70 -14.11 4.09 7.78
N SER A 71 -14.11 4.97 8.79
CA SER A 71 -15.32 5.66 9.24
C SER A 71 -15.73 6.88 8.40
N SER A 72 -14.92 7.28 7.41
CA SER A 72 -15.17 8.47 6.58
C SER A 72 -15.57 8.13 5.14
N ALA A 73 -16.16 9.10 4.43
CA ALA A 73 -16.46 8.97 3.00
C ALA A 73 -15.19 8.74 2.15
N LEU A 74 -14.02 9.09 2.69
CA LEU A 74 -12.70 8.88 2.09
C LEU A 74 -12.04 7.58 2.57
N TRP A 75 -12.81 6.59 3.04
CA TRP A 75 -12.32 5.33 3.60
C TRP A 75 -11.23 4.67 2.73
N LYS A 76 -11.30 4.76 1.40
CA LYS A 76 -10.29 4.17 0.50
C LYS A 76 -8.87 4.68 0.74
N VAL A 77 -8.73 5.90 1.23
CA VAL A 77 -7.46 6.55 1.54
C VAL A 77 -6.99 6.20 2.95
N VAL A 78 -7.92 6.19 3.89
CA VAL A 78 -7.63 6.09 5.32
C VAL A 78 -7.68 4.66 5.85
N VAL A 79 -8.34 3.73 5.14
CA VAL A 79 -8.54 2.35 5.58
C VAL A 79 -7.21 1.66 5.75
N ARG A 80 -7.12 0.91 6.84
CA ARG A 80 -5.98 0.09 7.18
C ARG A 80 -6.47 -1.33 7.44
N VAL A 81 -5.82 -2.29 6.82
CA VAL A 81 -6.06 -3.71 7.05
C VAL A 81 -4.95 -4.25 7.92
N LEU A 82 -5.32 -4.85 9.04
CA LEU A 82 -4.43 -5.55 9.95
C LEU A 82 -4.34 -7.01 9.48
N CYS A 83 -3.12 -7.52 9.28
CA CYS A 83 -2.85 -8.93 9.11
C CYS A 83 -2.12 -9.45 10.35
N THR A 84 -2.73 -10.40 11.04
CA THR A 84 -2.18 -10.97 12.27
C THR A 84 -1.95 -12.46 12.10
N LYS A 85 -0.75 -12.93 12.45
CA LYS A 85 -0.41 -14.35 12.50
C LYS A 85 -0.64 -14.87 13.91
N ILE A 86 -1.53 -15.84 14.06
CA ILE A 86 -1.99 -16.34 15.35
C ILE A 86 -1.74 -17.85 15.43
N ASN A 87 -1.23 -18.29 16.57
CA ASN A 87 -1.17 -19.71 16.92
C ASN A 87 -2.54 -20.18 17.43
N LYS A 88 -3.19 -21.11 16.72
CA LYS A 88 -4.54 -21.62 17.00
C LYS A 88 -4.65 -22.33 18.35
N VAL A 89 -3.58 -22.99 18.79
CA VAL A 89 -3.57 -23.79 20.02
C VAL A 89 -3.46 -22.91 21.26
N THR A 90 -2.62 -21.87 21.18
CA THR A 90 -2.34 -20.99 22.31
C THR A 90 -3.14 -19.69 22.31
N GLY A 91 -3.73 -19.32 21.16
CA GLY A 91 -4.38 -18.03 20.94
C GLY A 91 -3.39 -16.86 20.87
N ILE A 92 -2.08 -17.12 20.89
CA ILE A 92 -1.05 -16.08 20.93
C ILE A 92 -0.83 -15.49 19.54
N VAL A 93 -0.79 -14.16 19.47
CA VAL A 93 -0.35 -13.40 18.30
C VAL A 93 1.17 -13.50 18.17
N GLU A 94 1.67 -14.08 17.07
CA GLU A 94 3.11 -14.17 16.79
C GLU A 94 3.66 -12.89 16.14
N VAL A 95 2.92 -12.33 15.19
CA VAL A 95 3.30 -11.11 14.47
C VAL A 95 2.05 -10.43 13.92
N SER A 96 2.11 -9.11 13.79
CA SER A 96 1.07 -8.31 13.17
C SER A 96 1.67 -7.27 12.23
N ARG A 97 1.00 -7.01 11.11
CA ARG A 97 1.38 -6.01 10.10
C ARG A 97 0.15 -5.25 9.66
N ILE A 98 0.31 -3.95 9.42
CA ILE A 98 -0.75 -3.08 8.91
C ILE A 98 -0.42 -2.75 7.46
N MET A 99 -1.44 -2.78 6.60
CA MET A 99 -1.33 -2.41 5.20
C MET A 99 -2.44 -1.43 4.81
N ASN A 100 -2.17 -0.61 3.79
CA ASN A 100 -3.16 0.26 3.17
C ASN A 100 -4.07 -0.52 2.19
N LEU A 101 -5.10 0.13 1.65
CA LEU A 101 -6.02 -0.50 0.69
C LEU A 101 -5.30 -1.07 -0.53
N TYR A 102 -4.34 -0.34 -1.09
CA TYR A 102 -3.62 -0.76 -2.27
C TYR A 102 -2.84 -2.07 -2.04
N GLN A 103 -2.04 -2.10 -0.97
CA GLN A 103 -1.25 -3.27 -0.58
C GLN A 103 -2.15 -4.47 -0.29
N PHE A 104 -3.29 -4.24 0.35
CA PHE A 104 -4.29 -5.29 0.59
C PHE A 104 -4.86 -5.84 -0.73
N ILE A 105 -5.25 -4.97 -1.67
CA ILE A 105 -5.78 -5.41 -2.97
C ILE A 105 -4.75 -6.19 -3.76
N GLN A 106 -3.47 -5.79 -3.70
CA GLN A 106 -2.39 -6.54 -4.32
C GLN A 106 -2.23 -7.93 -3.68
N LEU A 107 -2.16 -7.98 -2.35
CA LEU A 107 -2.07 -9.24 -1.61
C LEU A 107 -3.24 -10.18 -1.93
N TYR A 108 -4.46 -9.64 -1.94
CA TYR A 108 -5.68 -10.38 -2.26
C TYR A 108 -5.58 -11.04 -3.64
N LYS A 109 -5.18 -10.27 -4.67
CA LYS A 109 -4.98 -10.80 -6.04
C LYS A 109 -3.90 -11.88 -6.09
N ASP A 110 -2.78 -11.64 -5.42
CA ASP A 110 -1.65 -12.58 -5.40
C ASP A 110 -2.03 -13.89 -4.70
N ILE A 111 -2.80 -13.84 -3.62
CA ILE A 111 -3.23 -15.04 -2.88
C ILE A 111 -4.33 -15.79 -3.64
N THR A 112 -5.36 -15.09 -4.11
CA THR A 112 -6.51 -15.72 -4.78
C THR A 112 -6.16 -16.31 -6.15
N SER A 113 -5.25 -15.68 -6.90
CA SER A 113 -4.75 -16.23 -8.17
C SER A 113 -3.91 -17.50 -7.98
N HIS A 114 -3.19 -17.63 -6.86
CA HIS A 114 -2.43 -18.84 -6.54
C HIS A 114 -3.31 -19.95 -5.95
N ALA A 115 -4.36 -19.59 -5.21
CA ALA A 115 -5.30 -20.52 -4.62
C ALA A 115 -6.07 -21.35 -5.66
N THR A 116 -6.51 -20.73 -6.78
CA THR A 116 -7.19 -21.45 -7.87
C THR A 116 -6.31 -22.53 -8.51
N GLY A 117 -4.98 -22.36 -8.51
CA GLY A 117 -4.03 -23.39 -8.96
C GLY A 117 -3.81 -24.53 -7.94
N ALA A 118 -3.82 -24.23 -6.63
CA ALA A 118 -3.57 -25.21 -5.58
C ALA A 118 -4.77 -26.13 -5.29
N PHE A 119 -6.00 -25.67 -5.56
CA PHE A 119 -7.23 -26.45 -5.33
C PHE A 119 -7.68 -27.30 -6.53
N SER A 120 -6.99 -27.22 -7.67
CA SER A 120 -7.34 -27.95 -8.90
C SER A 120 -6.63 -29.29 -9.06
N GLN A 121 -5.82 -29.74 -8.09
CA GLN A 121 -4.97 -30.93 -8.23
C GLN A 121 -5.51 -32.23 -7.62
N ASP A 122 -6.80 -32.29 -7.26
CA ASP A 122 -7.43 -33.52 -6.74
C ASP A 122 -8.29 -34.27 -7.78
N SER A 123 -7.99 -34.15 -9.08
CA SER A 123 -8.53 -35.06 -10.10
C SER A 123 -7.62 -35.25 -11.32
N CYS A 124 -7.20 -36.52 -11.49
CA CYS A 124 -6.67 -37.23 -12.68
C CYS A 124 -5.48 -36.64 -13.48
N GLY A 125 -4.42 -37.44 -13.58
CA GLY A 125 -3.18 -37.08 -14.28
C GLY A 125 -3.15 -37.34 -15.78
N ALA A 126 -2.23 -36.65 -16.46
CA ALA A 126 -1.32 -37.15 -17.49
C ALA A 126 -0.46 -35.98 -18.04
N ALA A 127 0.85 -36.18 -18.03
CA ALA A 127 1.93 -35.59 -18.82
C ALA A 127 1.76 -34.20 -19.47
N ALA A 128 2.60 -33.24 -19.05
CA ALA A 128 3.51 -32.49 -19.92
C ALA A 128 4.50 -31.66 -19.08
N GLU A 129 5.79 -31.94 -19.22
CA GLU A 129 6.91 -31.06 -18.87
C GLU A 129 6.91 -29.90 -19.90
N ASP A 130 7.26 -28.65 -19.62
CA ASP A 130 8.41 -28.15 -18.85
C ASP A 130 8.22 -26.64 -18.54
N ASN A 131 8.93 -26.21 -17.49
CA ASN A 131 9.31 -24.87 -17.09
C ASN A 131 8.29 -23.99 -16.33
N ALA A 132 8.04 -24.36 -15.07
CA ALA A 132 7.54 -23.47 -14.03
C ALA A 132 8.54 -23.45 -12.88
N GLU A 133 9.06 -22.27 -12.53
CA GLU A 133 9.99 -22.13 -11.42
C GLU A 133 9.39 -22.68 -10.11
N SER A 134 10.19 -23.55 -9.53
CA SER A 134 9.91 -24.44 -8.41
C SER A 134 9.34 -23.76 -7.17
N PHE A 135 8.07 -24.06 -6.87
CA PHE A 135 7.54 -24.10 -5.50
C PHE A 135 7.39 -25.58 -5.07
N SER A 136 8.48 -26.36 -5.15
CA SER A 136 8.45 -27.74 -4.68
C SER A 136 9.14 -27.88 -3.32
N SER A 137 8.33 -28.26 -2.33
CA SER A 137 8.69 -28.87 -1.05
C SER A 137 9.60 -28.07 -0.09
N VAL A 138 8.96 -27.31 0.81
CA VAL A 138 9.33 -27.35 2.23
C VAL A 138 8.03 -27.30 3.04
N SER A 139 7.87 -28.25 3.97
CA SER A 139 6.87 -28.23 5.06
C SER A 139 7.15 -27.06 6.02
N SER A 140 7.02 -25.84 5.50
CA SER A 140 6.97 -24.60 6.26
C SER A 140 5.51 -24.16 6.25
N CYS A 141 4.99 -23.79 7.42
CA CYS A 141 3.60 -23.40 7.59
C CYS A 141 3.21 -22.33 6.54
N GLN A 142 2.20 -22.62 5.72
CA GLN A 142 1.69 -21.71 4.68
C GLN A 142 1.41 -20.32 5.26
N ALA A 143 0.97 -20.24 6.52
CA ALA A 143 0.84 -18.99 7.26
C ALA A 143 2.15 -18.16 7.33
N SER A 144 3.31 -18.79 7.54
CA SER A 144 4.61 -18.08 7.57
C SER A 144 5.05 -17.59 6.20
N ILE A 145 4.79 -18.36 5.14
CA ILE A 145 5.10 -17.95 3.76
C ILE A 145 4.22 -16.76 3.36
N LEU A 146 2.92 -16.86 3.61
CA LEU A 146 1.97 -15.78 3.35
C LEU A 146 2.32 -14.53 4.17
N MET A 147 2.71 -14.69 5.44
CA MET A 147 3.20 -13.59 6.26
C MET A 147 4.49 -12.95 5.70
N GLY A 148 5.36 -13.74 5.06
CA GLY A 148 6.53 -13.24 4.35
C GLY A 148 6.16 -12.37 3.15
N LYS A 149 5.14 -12.76 2.37
CA LYS A 149 4.58 -11.91 1.30
C LYS A 149 3.97 -10.63 1.84
N VAL A 150 3.20 -10.72 2.92
CA VAL A 150 2.64 -9.55 3.62
C VAL A 150 3.76 -8.60 4.02
N LYS A 151 4.83 -9.11 4.64
CA LYS A 151 6.00 -8.32 5.01
C LYS A 151 6.58 -7.60 3.79
N GLN A 152 6.84 -8.32 2.70
CA GLN A 152 7.40 -7.74 1.46
C GLN A 152 6.55 -6.59 0.89
N LEU A 153 5.22 -6.69 0.96
CA LEU A 153 4.31 -5.62 0.49
C LEU A 153 4.29 -4.42 1.43
N THR A 154 4.47 -4.64 2.73
CA THR A 154 4.44 -3.60 3.77
C THR A 154 5.78 -2.91 4.00
N ASP A 155 6.90 -3.54 3.66
CA ASP A 155 8.26 -2.99 3.89
C ASP A 155 8.51 -1.70 3.08
N ASP A 156 7.78 -1.47 1.98
CA ASP A 156 7.82 -0.20 1.22
C ASP A 156 7.26 1.00 2.04
N GLU A 157 6.54 0.75 3.15
CA GLU A 157 6.09 1.75 4.14
C GLU A 157 6.88 1.70 5.45
N GLU A 158 7.94 0.90 5.57
CA GLU A 158 8.82 0.92 6.73
C GLU A 158 9.83 2.06 6.64
N CYS A 159 10.09 2.71 7.76
CA CYS A 159 11.13 3.72 7.86
C CYS A 159 12.49 3.07 7.60
N CYS A 160 13.15 3.50 6.53
CA CYS A 160 14.47 3.00 6.15
C CYS A 160 15.60 3.22 7.17
N ILE A 161 15.36 4.02 8.23
CA ILE A 161 16.32 4.26 9.32
C ILE A 161 16.19 3.20 10.41
N CYS A 162 14.97 2.91 10.88
CA CYS A 162 14.76 1.97 11.99
C CYS A 162 14.25 0.59 11.58
N MET A 163 13.79 0.43 10.33
CA MET A 163 13.22 -0.83 9.81
C MET A 163 12.08 -1.38 10.70
N ASP A 164 11.31 -0.50 11.32
CA ASP A 164 10.27 -0.87 12.31
C ASP A 164 9.09 0.11 12.26
N GLY A 165 9.36 1.41 12.44
CA GLY A 165 8.32 2.45 12.41
C GLY A 165 7.79 2.70 11.00
N ARG A 166 6.51 3.06 10.87
CA ARG A 166 5.89 3.44 9.59
C ARG A 166 6.52 4.72 9.03
N ALA A 167 6.82 4.77 7.74
CA ALA A 167 7.38 5.92 7.04
C ALA A 167 6.30 6.97 6.72
N ASP A 168 5.78 7.63 7.76
CA ASP A 168 4.65 8.56 7.71
C ASP A 168 5.04 10.02 7.45
N VAL A 169 6.32 10.39 7.61
CA VAL A 169 6.81 11.75 7.34
C VAL A 169 7.51 11.80 5.99
N ILE A 170 6.94 12.56 5.04
CA ILE A 170 7.51 12.80 3.71
C ILE A 170 8.25 14.14 3.70
N LEU A 171 9.55 14.12 3.43
CA LEU A 171 10.34 15.34 3.24
C LEU A 171 10.05 15.96 1.85
N PRO A 172 10.37 17.27 1.63
CA PRO A 172 10.16 17.93 0.33
C PRO A 172 10.85 17.24 -0.87
N CYS A 173 11.90 16.45 -0.60
CA CYS A 173 12.56 15.60 -1.58
C CYS A 173 11.83 14.27 -1.89
N ALA A 174 10.60 14.09 -1.41
CA ALA A 174 9.76 12.90 -1.53
C ALA A 174 10.31 11.62 -0.86
N HIS A 175 11.26 11.74 0.06
CA HIS A 175 11.72 10.62 0.87
C HIS A 175 10.97 10.53 2.20
N SER A 176 10.61 9.31 2.59
CA SER A 176 9.75 9.05 3.74
C SER A 176 10.48 8.39 4.90
N PHE A 177 10.15 8.79 6.14
CA PHE A 177 10.72 8.26 7.38
C PHE A 177 9.65 8.22 8.47
N CYS A 178 9.86 7.47 9.55
CA CYS A 178 8.98 7.58 10.71
C CYS A 178 9.29 8.84 11.51
N GLN A 179 8.27 9.44 12.12
CA GLN A 179 8.40 10.64 12.96
C GLN A 179 9.57 10.54 13.96
N LYS A 180 9.68 9.43 14.70
CA LYS A 180 10.75 9.21 15.70
C LYS A 180 12.16 9.30 15.11
N CYS A 181 12.35 8.82 13.88
CA CYS A 181 13.66 8.81 13.24
C CYS A 181 14.00 10.16 12.63
N ILE A 182 13.03 10.83 12.01
CA ILE A 182 13.27 12.13 11.40
C ILE A 182 13.44 13.23 12.44
N ASP A 183 12.71 13.18 13.57
CA ASP A 183 12.89 14.10 14.69
C ASP A 183 14.32 14.04 15.23
N LYS A 184 14.77 12.83 15.58
CA LYS A 184 16.14 12.58 16.06
C LYS A 184 17.22 13.02 15.06
N TRP A 185 16.95 12.88 13.76
CA TRP A 185 17.88 13.33 12.73
C TRP A 185 17.90 14.87 12.64
N SER A 186 16.72 15.49 12.72
CA SER A 186 16.51 16.93 12.60
C SER A 186 17.15 17.75 13.72
N ASP A 187 17.33 17.15 14.90
CA ASP A 187 18.04 17.75 16.05
C ASP A 187 19.46 18.19 15.69
N ARG A 188 20.12 17.49 14.75
CA ARG A 188 21.53 17.72 14.38
C ARG A 188 21.74 18.05 12.90
N ASN A 189 20.77 17.73 12.04
CA ASN A 189 20.91 17.85 10.59
C ASN A 189 19.66 18.47 9.99
N ARG A 190 19.84 19.47 9.11
CA ARG A 190 18.73 20.08 8.34
C ARG A 190 18.66 19.56 6.91
N ASN A 191 19.00 18.29 6.70
CA ASN A 191 19.02 17.67 5.37
C ASN A 191 18.36 16.30 5.38
N CYS A 192 17.90 15.85 4.22
CA CYS A 192 17.36 14.51 4.06
C CYS A 192 18.44 13.45 4.34
N PRO A 193 18.17 12.43 5.19
CA PRO A 193 19.08 11.31 5.44
C PRO A 193 19.51 10.54 4.18
N ILE A 194 18.65 10.51 3.14
CA ILE A 194 18.90 9.77 1.90
C ILE A 194 19.63 10.64 0.89
N CYS A 195 19.03 11.75 0.45
CA CYS A 195 19.54 12.54 -0.67
C CYS A 195 20.32 13.78 -0.26
N ARG A 196 20.41 14.07 1.04
CA ARG A 196 21.13 15.23 1.62
C ARG A 196 20.61 16.60 1.15
N LEU A 197 19.46 16.66 0.47
CA LEU A 197 18.79 17.90 0.14
C LEU A 197 18.45 18.66 1.44
N GLN A 198 18.77 19.95 1.49
CA GLN A 198 18.41 20.77 2.64
C GLN A 198 16.90 20.91 2.77
N VAL A 199 16.41 20.76 3.99
CA VAL A 199 15.01 20.98 4.35
C VAL A 199 14.91 22.44 4.82
N THR A 200 14.72 23.37 3.89
CA THR A 200 14.58 24.80 4.18
C THR A 200 13.12 25.17 4.39
N GLY A 201 12.70 25.31 5.65
CA GLY A 201 11.33 25.74 6.00
C GLY A 201 11.05 25.90 7.51
N MET A 202 12.08 25.97 8.35
CA MET A 202 11.96 25.77 9.81
C MET A 202 11.51 27.01 10.61
N ASN A 203 10.97 28.04 9.96
CA ASN A 203 10.51 29.26 10.62
C ASN A 203 9.00 29.54 10.50
N ASP A 204 8.24 28.68 9.81
CA ASP A 204 6.85 28.49 10.20
C ASP A 204 6.79 27.23 11.02
N SER A 205 6.23 27.41 12.22
CA SER A 205 5.99 26.41 13.23
C SER A 205 5.68 25.04 12.62
N TRP A 206 6.36 23.99 13.10
CA TRP A 206 5.86 22.63 13.02
C TRP A 206 4.60 22.50 13.90
N VAL A 207 3.59 23.34 13.64
CA VAL A 207 2.22 22.94 13.88
C VAL A 207 1.99 21.94 12.77
N VAL A 208 1.87 20.66 13.14
CA VAL A 208 0.88 19.83 12.45
C VAL A 208 -0.38 20.68 12.52
N SER A 209 -0.70 21.44 11.46
CA SER A 209 -2.07 21.93 11.34
C SER A 209 -2.91 20.71 11.63
N ASP A 210 -3.78 20.80 12.63
CA ASP A 210 -4.71 19.73 12.96
C ASP A 210 -5.17 19.11 11.65
N ALA A 211 -5.19 17.77 11.57
CA ALA A 211 -5.53 17.06 10.34
C ALA A 211 -6.72 17.80 9.70
N PRO A 212 -6.56 18.33 8.47
CA PRO A 212 -7.52 19.26 7.90
C PRO A 212 -8.89 18.61 8.01
N THR A 213 -9.88 19.36 8.52
CA THR A 213 -11.19 18.76 8.72
C THR A 213 -11.75 18.34 7.37
N ASP A 214 -12.73 17.44 7.38
CA ASP A 214 -13.36 16.99 6.13
C ASP A 214 -13.88 18.19 5.30
N GLU A 215 -14.26 19.29 5.95
CA GLU A 215 -14.65 20.54 5.32
C GLU A 215 -13.48 21.27 4.66
N ASP A 216 -12.29 21.33 5.29
CA ASP A 216 -11.10 21.99 4.72
C ASP A 216 -10.63 21.28 3.45
N VAL A 217 -10.62 19.94 3.47
CA VAL A 217 -10.24 19.11 2.32
C VAL A 217 -11.28 19.24 1.20
N ALA A 218 -12.57 19.25 1.53
CA ALA A 218 -13.64 19.44 0.55
C ALA A 218 -13.56 20.83 -0.10
N SER A 219 -13.30 21.87 0.70
CA SER A 219 -13.16 23.25 0.22
C SER A 219 -12.00 23.38 -0.76
N TYR A 220 -10.86 22.77 -0.45
CA TYR A 220 -9.69 22.78 -1.32
C TYR A 220 -9.95 22.07 -2.65
N ILE A 221 -10.63 20.92 -2.63
CA ILE A 221 -11.00 20.18 -3.85
C ILE A 221 -12.02 20.97 -4.70
N LEU A 222 -12.99 21.63 -4.07
CA LEU A 222 -13.99 22.45 -4.77
C LEU A 222 -13.36 23.70 -5.39
N ASN A 223 -12.45 24.38 -4.68
CA ASN A 223 -11.72 25.53 -5.22
C ASN A 223 -10.83 25.13 -6.40
N LEU A 224 -10.19 23.97 -6.35
CA LEU A 224 -9.43 23.43 -7.49
C LEU A 224 -10.33 23.09 -8.69
N ALA A 225 -11.55 22.64 -8.46
CA ALA A 225 -12.52 22.39 -9.53
C ALA A 225 -13.03 23.69 -10.16
N ASP A 226 -13.19 24.75 -9.36
CA ASP A 226 -13.62 26.07 -9.82
C ASP A 226 -12.50 26.81 -10.60
N GLU A 227 -11.23 26.66 -10.21
CA GLU A 227 -10.09 27.22 -10.96
C GLU A 227 -9.89 26.55 -12.32
N VAL A 228 -10.24 25.26 -12.45
CA VAL A 228 -10.22 24.54 -13.73
C VAL A 228 -11.46 24.86 -14.59
N GLY A 229 -12.49 25.47 -13.98
CA GLY A 229 -13.77 25.78 -14.60
C GLY A 229 -13.96 27.21 -15.09
N GLN A 230 -13.04 28.14 -14.82
CA GLN A 230 -13.13 29.50 -15.37
C GLN A 230 -12.49 29.56 -16.77
N PRO A 231 -13.27 29.73 -17.86
CA PRO A 231 -12.69 30.19 -19.10
C PRO A 231 -12.07 31.56 -18.84
N HIS A 232 -10.80 31.72 -19.21
CA HIS A 232 -10.17 33.03 -19.35
C HIS A 232 -10.92 33.83 -20.43
N ASP A 233 -12.04 34.45 -20.07
CA ASP A 233 -12.65 35.53 -20.83
C ASP A 233 -12.28 36.85 -20.16
N THR A 234 -11.22 37.49 -20.66
CA THR A 234 -11.24 38.93 -20.88
C THR A 234 -10.28 39.31 -22.01
N PHE A 235 -10.90 39.85 -23.05
CA PHE A 235 -10.37 40.58 -24.19
C PHE A 235 -9.45 41.75 -23.79
N LEU A 236 -8.37 41.94 -24.55
CA LEU A 236 -8.16 43.09 -25.46
C LEU A 236 -6.99 42.79 -26.42
#